data_AF-A0A257Q5V3-F1
#
_entry.id   AF-A0A257Q5V3-F1
#
_cell.length_a   1.000
_cell.length_b   1.000
_cell.length_c   1.000
_cell.angle_alpha   90.00
_cell.angle_beta   90.00
_cell.angle_gamma   90.00
#
_symmetry.space_group_name_H-M   'P 1'
#
loop_
_entity.id
_entity.type
_entity.pdbx_description
1 polymer ?
#
loop_
_entity_poly.entity_id
_entity_poly.type
_entity_poly.pdbx_seq_one_letter_code
_entity_poly.pdbx_strand_id
1 'polypeptide(L)' 'AWPQRLARLDNSAALAEKTLSLKQKARQMGELDWSQVLSFERDAADARLQAKLAHIEYAADLSSLKQTLGLMPQN' A
#
# COMPACT_ATOMS: atom_id res chain seq x y z
N ALA A 1 15.35 5.84 5.20
CA ALA A 1 15.22 6.77 4.06
C ALA A 1 13.89 6.51 3.34
N TRP A 2 13.21 7.56 2.85
CA TRP A 2 11.93 7.46 2.13
C TRP A 2 11.87 6.36 1.06
N PRO A 3 12.88 6.17 0.18
CA PRO A 3 12.85 5.14 -0.85
C PRO A 3 12.71 3.71 -0.31
N GLN A 4 13.41 3.40 0.78
CA GLN A 4 13.32 2.08 1.42
C GLN A 4 11.96 1.87 2.10
N ARG A 5 11.37 2.93 2.66
CA ARG A 5 10.04 2.87 3.28
C ARG A 5 8.95 2.62 2.23
N LEU A 6 9.00 3.32 1.10
CA LEU A 6 8.09 3.10 -0.02
C LEU A 6 8.21 1.67 -0.56
N ALA A 7 9.43 1.21 -0.86
CA ALA A 7 9.65 -0.16 -1.35
C ALA A 7 9.14 -1.24 -0.37
N ARG A 8 9.30 -1.02 0.95
CA ARG A 8 8.78 -1.96 1.95
C ARG A 8 7.25 -2.00 1.95
N LEU A 9 6.59 -0.85 1.86
CA LEU A 9 5.12 -0.76 1.84
C LEU A 9 4.54 -1.32 0.54
N ASP A 10 5.17 -1.04 -0.60
CA ASP A 10 4.79 -1.61 -1.90
C ASP A 10 4.93 -3.15 -1.90
N ASN A 11 6.04 -3.67 -1.35
CA ASN A 11 6.22 -5.12 -1.19
C ASN A 11 5.19 -5.73 -0.25
N SER A 12 4.84 -5.04 0.83
CA SER A 12 3.80 -5.47 1.78
C SER A 12 2.43 -5.55 1.10
N ALA A 13 2.07 -4.53 0.32
CA ALA A 13 0.83 -4.51 -0.44
C ALA A 13 0.79 -5.66 -1.47
N ALA A 14 1.87 -5.85 -2.24
CA ALA A 14 1.97 -6.93 -3.22
C ALA A 14 1.88 -8.33 -2.56
N LEU A 15 2.45 -8.51 -1.37
CA LEU A 15 2.36 -9.76 -0.62
C LEU A 15 0.94 -10.01 -0.12
N ALA A 16 0.26 -8.99 0.40
CA ALA A 16 -1.13 -9.08 0.85
C ALA A 16 -2.08 -9.45 -0.31
N GLU A 17 -1.88 -8.86 -1.50
CA GLU A 17 -2.64 -9.22 -2.71
C GLU A 17 -2.43 -10.67 -3.14
N LYS A 18 -1.18 -11.14 -3.16
CA LYS A 18 -0.86 -12.55 -3.48
C LYS A 18 -1.51 -13.49 -2.48
N THR A 19 -1.44 -13.14 -1.20
CA THR A 19 -2.06 -13.93 -0.12
C THR A 19 -3.57 -14.00 -0.31
N LEU A 20 -4.22 -12.88 -0.62
CA LEU A 20 -5.65 -12.86 -0.92
C LEU A 20 -6.00 -13.79 -2.10
N SER A 21 -5.25 -13.71 -3.20
CA SER A 21 -5.47 -14.58 -4.36
C SER A 21 -5.37 -16.07 -4.01
N LEU A 22 -4.39 -16.45 -3.19
CA LEU A 22 -4.27 -17.83 -2.70
C LEU A 22 -5.44 -18.25 -1.82
N LYS A 23 -5.91 -17.36 -0.94
CA LYS A 23 -7.04 -17.64 -0.05
C LYS A 23 -8.37 -17.72 -0.80
N GLN A 24 -8.57 -16.89 -1.82
CA GLN A 24 -9.71 -16.99 -2.73
C GLN A 24 -9.73 -18.33 -3.47
N LYS A 25 -8.56 -18.84 -3.90
CA LYS A 25 -8.44 -20.18 -4.50
C LYS A 25 -8.72 -21.30 -3.50
N ALA A 26 -8.18 -21.23 -2.28
CA ALA A 26 -8.46 -22.20 -1.22
C ALA A 26 -9.97 -22.25 -0.88
N ARG A 27 -10.63 -21.09 -0.89
CA ARG A 27 -12.08 -21.00 -0.73
C ARG A 27 -12.85 -21.65 -1.88
N GLN A 28 -12.39 -21.51 -3.14
CA GLN A 28 -12.99 -22.23 -4.28
C GLN A 28 -12.85 -23.75 -4.14
N MET A 29 -11.79 -24.22 -3.48
CA MET A 29 -11.56 -25.64 -3.18
C MET A 29 -12.37 -26.13 -1.96
N GLY A 30 -13.12 -25.24 -1.29
CA GLY A 30 -13.92 -25.59 -0.11
C GLY A 30 -13.11 -25.69 1.19
N GLU A 31 -11.83 -25.31 1.18
CA GLU A 31 -10.95 -25.35 2.36
C GLU A 31 -11.10 -24.13 3.28
N LEU A 32 -11.73 -23.06 2.80
CA LEU A 32 -11.79 -21.77 3.49
C LEU A 32 -13.20 -21.16 3.48
N ASP A 33 -13.59 -20.60 4.63
CA ASP A 33 -14.84 -19.87 4.79
C ASP A 33 -14.76 -18.44 4.27
N TRP A 34 -15.93 -17.91 3.87
CA TRP A 34 -16.06 -16.54 3.38
C TRP A 34 -15.63 -15.47 4.37
N SER A 35 -15.90 -15.66 5.67
CA SER A 35 -15.50 -14.72 6.73
C SER A 35 -13.98 -14.55 6.79
N GLN A 36 -13.23 -15.64 6.58
CA GLN A 36 -11.78 -15.63 6.54
C GLN A 36 -11.27 -14.93 5.27
N VAL A 37 -11.91 -15.16 4.13
CA VAL A 37 -11.55 -14.43 2.88
C VAL A 37 -11.75 -12.93 3.05
N LEU A 38 -12.85 -12.50 3.65
CA LEU A 38 -13.15 -11.08 3.86
C LEU A 38 -12.12 -10.37 4.76
N SER A 39 -11.58 -11.05 5.79
CA SER A 39 -10.50 -10.46 6.58
C SER A 39 -9.25 -10.23 5.73
N PHE A 40 -8.88 -11.19 4.87
CA PHE A 40 -7.74 -11.02 3.96
C PHE A 40 -8.00 -9.94 2.90
N GLU A 41 -9.25 -9.76 2.45
CA GLU A 41 -9.61 -8.67 1.54
C GLU A 41 -9.43 -7.30 2.18
N ARG A 42 -9.86 -7.16 3.44
CA ARG A 42 -9.66 -5.94 4.21
C ARG A 42 -8.16 -5.66 4.41
N ASP A 43 -7.39 -6.65 4.83
CA ASP A 43 -5.95 -6.48 5.06
C ASP A 43 -5.21 -6.08 3.77
N ALA A 44 -5.59 -6.66 2.62
CA ALA A 44 -5.04 -6.26 1.32
C ALA A 44 -5.45 -4.83 0.92
N ALA A 45 -6.69 -4.42 1.21
CA ALA A 45 -7.15 -3.06 0.96
C ALA A 45 -6.41 -2.04 1.83
N ASP A 46 -6.22 -2.34 3.11
CA ASP A 46 -5.51 -1.47 4.05
C ASP A 46 -4.02 -1.33 3.68
N ALA A 47 -3.36 -2.44 3.32
CA ALA A 47 -1.97 -2.41 2.88
C ALA A 47 -1.78 -1.57 1.60
N ARG A 48 -2.70 -1.68 0.64
CA ARG A 48 -2.71 -0.83 -0.57
C ARG A 48 -2.90 0.64 -0.23
N LEU A 49 -3.83 0.94 0.68
CA LEU A 49 -4.11 2.31 1.11
C LEU A 49 -2.88 2.94 1.78
N GLN A 50 -2.22 2.20 2.67
CA GLN A 50 -0.98 2.66 3.32
C GLN A 50 0.14 2.93 2.32
N ALA A 51 0.33 2.06 1.33
CA ALA A 51 1.33 2.29 0.27
C ALA A 51 1.03 3.59 -0.50
N LYS A 52 -0.23 3.79 -0.94
CA LYS A 52 -0.64 5.00 -1.66
C LYS A 52 -0.47 6.27 -0.83
N LEU A 53 -0.84 6.24 0.45
CA LEU A 53 -0.66 7.39 1.33
C LEU A 53 0.81 7.74 1.49
N ALA A 54 1.69 6.74 1.66
CA ALA A 54 3.13 6.99 1.77
C ALA A 54 3.72 7.62 0.49
N HIS A 55 3.23 7.25 -0.70
CA HIS A 55 3.62 7.89 -1.95
C HIS A 55 3.16 9.36 -2.01
N ILE A 56 1.95 9.66 -1.54
CA ILE A 56 1.43 11.04 -1.46
C ILE A 56 2.27 11.86 -0.48
N GLU A 57 2.56 11.32 0.71
CA GLU A 57 3.40 11.96 1.72
C GLU A 57 4.80 12.26 1.17
N TYR A 58 5.41 11.30 0.48
CA TYR A 58 6.72 11.51 -0.16
C TYR A 58 6.69 12.63 -1.21
N ALA A 59 5.64 12.69 -2.04
CA ALA A 59 5.49 13.74 -3.03
C ALA A 59 5.26 15.12 -2.38
N ALA A 60 4.48 15.17 -1.29
CA ALA A 60 4.26 16.38 -0.50
C ALA A 60 5.55 16.88 0.14
N ASP A 61 6.33 15.99 0.76
CA ASP A 61 7.66 16.30 1.33
C ASP A 61 8.62 16.84 0.27
N LEU A 62 8.65 16.22 -0.91
CA LEU A 62 9.50 16.66 -2.02
C LEU A 62 9.07 18.02 -2.55
N SER A 63 7.76 18.28 -2.63
CA SER A 63 7.22 19.60 -2.99
C SER A 63 7.57 20.66 -1.95
N SER A 64 7.43 20.35 -0.66
CA SER A 64 7.82 21.24 0.44
C SER A 64 9.32 21.55 0.42
N LEU A 65 10.16 20.55 0.14
CA LEU A 65 11.59 20.73 -0.05
C LEU A 65 11.88 21.70 -1.22
N LYS A 66 11.18 21.57 -2.34
CA LYS A 66 11.35 22.48 -3.49
C LYS A 66 10.94 23.92 -3.18
N GLN A 67 9.85 24.10 -2.42
CA GLN A 67 9.39 25.42 -1.97
C GLN A 67 10.38 26.08 -1.01
N THR A 68 10.89 25.32 -0.03
CA THR A 68 11.89 25.83 0.93
C THR A 68 13.21 26.21 0.26
N LEU A 69 13.60 25.50 -0.80
CA LEU A 69 14.76 25.82 -1.63
C LEU A 69 14.52 26.98 -2.61
N GLY A 70 13.31 27.56 -2.64
CA GLY A 70 12.96 28.66 -3.55
C GLY A 70 12.90 28.26 -5.03
N LEU A 71 12.89 26.96 -5.33
CA LEU A 71 12.88 26.41 -6.70
C LEU A 71 11.45 26.33 -7.29
N MET A 72 10.46 26.75 -6.54
CA MET A 72 9.05 26.76 -6.93
C MET A 72 8.43 28.10 -6.49
N PRO A 73 7.61 28.76 -7.34
CA PRO A 73 6.96 30.01 -6.95
C PRO A 73 6.05 29.77 -5.74
N GLN A 74 6.14 30.67 -4.75
CA GLN A 74 5.24 30.69 -3.61
C GLN A 74 3.87 31.14 -4.13
N ASN A 75 2.90 30.24 -4.07
CA ASN A 75 1.49 30.60 -4.20
C ASN A 75 1.03 31.26 -2.90
#